data_AF-A0A1V5ZUR5-F1
#
_entry.id   AF-A0A1V5ZUR5-F1
#
_cell.length_a   1.000
_cell.length_b   1.000
_cell.length_c   1.000
_cell.angle_alpha   90.00
_cell.angle_beta   90.00
_cell.angle_gamma   90.00
#
_symmetry.space_group_name_H-M   'P 1'
#
loop_
_entity.id
_entity.type
_entity.pdbx_description
1 polymer ?
#
loop_
_entity_poly.entity_id
_entity_poly.type
_entity_poly.pdbx_seq_one_letter_code
_entity_poly.pdbx_strand_id
1 'polypeptide(L)'
;MTNILLDRIFSKRFAPEIEHVTLVASKRETNKFLNENFSSYLNRKVTNTHKIKFTVQIKTPAEEKSLQVVDFVSWAIFHKYEYGDDSYYKLIREKIMEENPLFP
;
A
#
# COMPACT_ATOMS: atom_id res chain seq x y z
N MET A 1 -6.58 7.51 5.59
CA MET A 1 -6.03 7.50 4.21
C MET A 1 -5.97 6.08 3.62
N THR A 2 -5.38 5.09 4.30
CA THR A 2 -5.18 3.71 3.79
C THR A 2 -6.42 3.04 3.22
N ASN A 3 -7.57 3.18 3.87
CA ASN A 3 -8.80 2.59 3.34
C ASN A 3 -9.25 3.21 1.99
N ILE A 4 -9.09 4.52 1.78
CA ILE A 4 -9.48 5.17 0.52
C ILE A 4 -8.64 4.62 -0.63
N LEU A 5 -7.34 4.41 -0.39
CA LEU A 5 -6.43 3.80 -1.36
C LEU A 5 -6.83 2.36 -1.68
N LEU A 6 -7.13 1.55 -0.65
CA LEU A 6 -7.60 0.18 -0.86
C LEU A 6 -8.90 0.16 -1.66
N ASP A 7 -9.86 1.04 -1.35
CA ASP A 7 -11.10 1.15 -2.09
C ASP A 7 -10.86 1.51 -3.56
N ARG A 8 -9.91 2.41 -3.86
CA ARG A 8 -9.52 2.75 -5.24
C ARG A 8 -8.89 1.55 -5.97
N ILE A 9 -7.99 0.82 -5.31
CA ILE A 9 -7.30 -0.35 -5.87
C ILE A 9 -8.31 -1.45 -6.23
N PHE A 10 -9.22 -1.78 -5.32
CA PHE A 10 -10.20 -2.83 -5.53
C PHE A 10 -11.30 -2.43 -6.52
N SER A 11 -11.79 -1.19 -6.47
CA SER A 11 -12.86 -0.71 -7.36
C SER A 11 -12.41 -0.68 -8.83
N LYS A 12 -11.14 -0.36 -9.09
CA LYS A 12 -10.60 -0.31 -10.45
C LYS A 12 -10.24 -1.68 -11.02
N ARG A 13 -10.41 -2.77 -10.25
CA ARG A 13 -10.12 -4.15 -10.66
C ARG A 13 -8.79 -4.28 -11.38
N PHE A 14 -7.71 -3.71 -10.82
CA PHE A 14 -6.37 -3.88 -11.38
C PHE A 14 -5.95 -5.35 -11.51
N ALA A 15 -6.68 -6.27 -10.86
CA ALA A 15 -6.61 -7.70 -11.13
C ALA A 15 -7.99 -8.36 -10.88
N PRO A 16 -8.73 -8.72 -11.93
CA PRO A 16 -10.11 -9.20 -11.83
C PRO A 16 -10.27 -10.60 -11.21
N GLU A 17 -9.18 -11.35 -11.05
CA GLU A 17 -9.18 -12.74 -10.55
C GLU A 17 -8.50 -12.90 -9.18
N ILE A 18 -8.27 -11.82 -8.43
CA ILE A 18 -7.63 -11.97 -7.11
C ILE A 18 -8.62 -12.51 -6.08
N GLU A 19 -8.46 -13.80 -5.77
CA GLU A 19 -9.18 -14.45 -4.69
C GLU A 19 -8.67 -14.03 -3.30
N HIS A 20 -7.37 -13.72 -3.19
CA HIS A 20 -6.72 -13.38 -1.92
C HIS A 20 -5.70 -12.25 -2.03
N VAL A 21 -5.85 -11.22 -1.20
CA VAL A 21 -4.88 -10.13 -1.05
C VAL A 21 -4.29 -10.12 0.35
N THR A 22 -2.97 -10.04 0.42
CA THR A 22 -2.24 -9.73 1.66
C THR A 22 -1.67 -8.33 1.58
N LEU A 23 -2.07 -7.46 2.50
CA LEU A 23 -1.44 -6.18 2.77
C LEU A 23 -0.33 -6.38 3.79
N VAL A 24 0.90 -6.02 3.44
CA VAL A 24 2.00 -5.96 4.40
C VAL A 24 2.26 -4.50 4.76
N ALA A 25 2.16 -4.18 6.05
CA ALA A 25 2.42 -2.86 6.60
C ALA A 25 3.70 -2.89 7.45
N SER A 26 4.50 -1.82 7.34
CA SER A 26 5.69 -1.65 8.19
C SER A 26 5.28 -1.43 9.64
N LYS A 27 5.93 -2.18 10.55
CA LYS A 27 5.69 -2.11 11.99
C LYS A 27 6.26 -0.81 12.56
N ARG A 28 5.38 0.16 12.78
CA ARG A 28 5.71 1.43 13.47
C ARG A 28 5.46 1.35 14.98
N GLU A 29 4.31 0.78 15.37
CA GLU A 29 3.92 0.71 16.77
C GLU A 29 4.37 -0.57 17.44
N THR A 30 4.88 -0.44 18.67
CA THR A 30 5.24 -1.58 19.53
C THR A 30 4.03 -2.16 20.25
N ASN A 31 2.95 -1.38 20.41
CA ASN A 31 1.73 -1.81 21.08
C ASN A 31 0.94 -2.81 20.24
N LYS A 32 0.84 -4.05 20.74
CA LYS A 32 0.12 -5.15 20.09
C LYS A 32 -1.37 -4.84 19.84
N PHE A 33 -2.06 -4.22 20.78
CA PHE A 33 -3.48 -3.89 20.64
C PHE A 33 -3.73 -2.89 19.51
N LEU A 34 -2.86 -1.89 19.33
CA LEU A 34 -2.99 -0.94 18.23
C LEU A 34 -2.82 -1.62 16.87
N ASN A 35 -1.84 -2.53 16.78
CA ASN A 35 -1.56 -3.31 15.59
C ASN A 35 -2.73 -4.26 15.22
N GLU A 36 -3.32 -4.93 16.22
CA GLU A 36 -4.49 -5.80 16.03
C GLU A 36 -5.73 -5.02 15.64
N ASN A 37 -6.00 -3.89 16.31
CA ASN A 37 -7.13 -3.03 15.98
C ASN A 37 -7.04 -2.48 14.56
N PHE A 38 -5.84 -2.03 14.14
CA PHE A 38 -5.59 -1.58 12.77
C PHE A 38 -5.85 -2.69 11.74
N SER A 39 -5.29 -3.88 11.99
CA SER A 39 -5.44 -5.02 11.09
C SER A 39 -6.91 -5.47 10.97
N SER A 40 -7.61 -5.57 12.10
CA SER A 40 -9.02 -5.95 12.18
C SER A 40 -9.92 -4.92 11.47
N TYR A 41 -9.67 -3.63 11.67
CA TYR A 41 -10.41 -2.56 11.01
C TYR A 41 -10.31 -2.64 9.49
N LEU A 42 -9.10 -2.76 8.94
CA LEU A 42 -8.90 -2.84 7.50
C LEU A 42 -9.49 -4.12 6.91
N ASN A 43 -9.30 -5.25 7.58
CA ASN A 43 -9.84 -6.53 7.13
C ASN A 43 -11.37 -6.51 7.06
N ARG A 44 -12.03 -6.03 8.12
CA ARG A 44 -13.49 -5.88 8.13
C ARG A 44 -13.97 -4.97 6.99
N LYS A 45 -13.29 -3.85 6.76
CA LYS A 45 -13.72 -2.87 5.75
C LYS A 45 -13.57 -3.41 4.32
N VAL A 46 -12.42 -4.02 3.99
CA VAL A 46 -12.19 -4.57 2.64
C VAL A 46 -13.10 -5.76 2.37
N THR A 47 -13.19 -6.70 3.32
CA THR A 47 -14.02 -7.91 3.16
C THR A 47 -15.49 -7.57 2.98
N ASN A 48 -16.02 -6.60 3.74
CA ASN A 48 -17.43 -6.21 3.64
C ASN A 48 -17.75 -5.46 2.34
N THR A 49 -16.84 -4.62 1.84
CA THR A 49 -17.09 -3.80 0.64
C THR A 49 -16.85 -4.58 -0.65
N HIS A 50 -15.75 -5.34 -0.73
CA HIS A 50 -15.28 -5.93 -1.99
C HIS A 50 -15.45 -7.45 -2.06
N LYS A 51 -15.82 -8.11 -0.95
CA LYS A 51 -16.00 -9.57 -0.85
C LYS A 51 -14.74 -10.38 -1.22
N ILE A 52 -13.55 -9.83 -1.00
CA ILE A 52 -12.25 -10.47 -1.26
C ILE A 52 -11.66 -10.99 0.05
N LYS A 53 -10.98 -12.14 0.03
CA LYS A 53 -10.24 -12.62 1.20
C LYS A 53 -9.03 -11.72 1.44
N PHE A 54 -9.13 -10.84 2.43
CA PHE A 54 -8.08 -9.88 2.77
C PHE A 54 -7.32 -10.28 4.04
N THR A 55 -6.02 -10.06 4.08
CA THR A 55 -5.19 -10.28 5.27
C THR A 55 -4.23 -9.11 5.44
N VAL A 56 -4.06 -8.67 6.69
CA VAL A 56 -3.09 -7.63 7.05
C VAL A 56 -2.00 -8.26 7.87
N GLN A 57 -0.76 -8.05 7.45
CA GLN A 57 0.44 -8.45 8.19
C GLN A 57 1.21 -7.20 8.57
N ILE A 58 1.65 -7.13 9.82
CA ILE A 58 2.49 -6.04 10.31
C ILE A 58 3.87 -6.62 10.56
N LYS A 59 4.86 -6.18 9.77
CA LYS A 59 6.21 -6.74 9.76
C LYS A 59 7.25 -5.64 9.82
N THR A 60 8.43 -5.96 10.33
CA THR A 60 9.60 -5.09 10.23
C THR A 60 10.25 -5.21 8.84
N PRO A 61 11.03 -4.21 8.39
CA PRO A 61 11.79 -4.31 7.14
C PRO A 61 12.83 -5.44 7.11
N ALA A 62 13.20 -5.98 8.28
CA ALA A 62 14.05 -7.17 8.39
C ALA A 62 13.29 -8.47 8.09
N GLU A 63 12.00 -8.52 8.45
CA GLU A 63 11.11 -9.68 8.21
C GLU A 63 10.53 -9.69 6.79
N GLU A 64 10.40 -8.52 6.16
CA GLU A 64 9.84 -8.37 4.81
C GLU A 64 10.63 -7.36 3.98
N LYS A 65 11.45 -7.86 3.05
CA LYS A 65 12.32 -7.02 2.20
C LYS A 65 11.53 -6.13 1.25
N SER A 66 10.31 -6.51 0.86
CA SER A 66 9.47 -5.66 0.01
C SER A 66 9.13 -4.31 0.66
N LEU A 67 9.14 -4.21 2.00
CA LEU A 67 8.99 -2.93 2.69
C LEU A 67 10.11 -1.94 2.34
N GLN A 68 11.37 -2.42 2.24
CA GLN A 68 12.50 -1.58 1.84
C GLN A 68 12.38 -1.11 0.38
N VAL A 69 11.85 -1.97 -0.49
CA VAL A 69 11.60 -1.62 -1.90
C VAL A 69 10.52 -0.54 -2.00
N VAL A 70 9.44 -0.65 -1.22
CA VAL A 70 8.37 0.36 -1.19
C VAL A 70 8.88 1.69 -0.62
N ASP A 71 9.78 1.67 0.37
CA ASP A 71 10.44 2.88 0.87
C ASP A 71 11.25 3.58 -0.24
N PHE A 72 12.04 2.81 -1.01
CA PHE A 72 12.77 3.34 -2.17
C PHE A 72 11.83 3.93 -3.23
N VAL A 73 10.74 3.22 -3.58
CA VAL A 73 9.76 3.69 -4.56
C VAL A 73 9.10 4.99 -4.10
N SER A 74 8.70 5.05 -2.83
CA SER A 74 8.08 6.24 -2.23
C SER A 74 9.05 7.43 -2.25
N TRP A 75 10.31 7.18 -1.92
CA TRP A 75 11.36 8.20 -1.97
C TRP A 75 11.63 8.69 -3.39
N ALA A 76 11.70 7.79 -4.39
CA ALA A 76 11.93 8.17 -5.79
C ALA A 76 10.81 9.07 -6.33
N ILE A 77 9.55 8.79 -5.95
CA ILE A 77 8.41 9.64 -6.29
C ILE A 77 8.53 11.00 -5.60
N PHE A 78 8.77 11.01 -4.28
CA PHE A 78 8.94 12.26 -3.52
C PHE A 78 10.09 13.12 -4.07
N HIS A 79 11.22 12.50 -4.41
CA HIS A 79 12.40 13.19 -4.90
C HIS A 79 12.15 13.95 -6.21
N LYS A 80 11.40 13.34 -7.14
CA LYS A 80 10.94 13.99 -8.37
C LYS A 80 10.16 15.27 -8.09
N TYR A 81 9.25 15.26 -7.10
CA TYR A 81 8.38 16.40 -6.83
C TYR A 81 9.08 17.51 -6.04
N GLU A 82 9.89 17.17 -5.05
CA GLU A 82 10.53 18.15 -4.17
C GLU A 82 11.77 18.79 -4.78
N TYR A 83 12.57 17.99 -5.51
CA TYR A 83 13.87 18.43 -6.02
C TYR A 83 13.88 18.58 -7.55
N GLY A 84 12.80 18.20 -8.24
CA GLY A 84 12.72 18.23 -9.70
C GLY A 84 13.60 17.19 -10.40
N ASP A 85 14.21 16.25 -9.66
CA ASP A 85 15.06 15.19 -10.20
C ASP A 85 14.26 13.88 -10.34
N ASP A 86 13.98 13.51 -11.59
CA ASP A 86 13.21 12.31 -11.95
C ASP A 86 14.07 11.09 -12.30
N SER A 87 15.39 11.14 -12.08
CA SER A 87 16.32 10.06 -12.43
C SER A 87 15.91 8.71 -11.83
N TYR A 88 15.58 8.67 -10.54
CA TYR A 88 15.10 7.47 -9.85
C TYR A 88 13.66 7.11 -10.25
N TYR A 89 12.80 8.12 -10.46
CA TYR A 89 11.43 7.93 -10.91
C TYR A 89 11.39 7.21 -12.27
N LYS A 90 12.28 7.59 -13.20
CA LYS A 90 12.41 6.96 -14.53
C LYS A 90 12.66 5.46 -14.46
N LEU A 91 13.32 4.96 -13.41
CA LEU A 91 13.57 3.53 -13.21
C LEU A 91 12.30 2.74 -12.91
N ILE A 92 11.31 3.38 -12.27
CA ILE A 92 10.07 2.72 -11.79
C ILE A 92 8.84 3.13 -12.60
N ARG A 93 8.94 4.13 -13.48
CA ARG A 93 7.81 4.74 -14.19
C ARG A 93 6.92 3.74 -14.92
N GLU A 94 7.50 2.70 -15.51
CA GLU A 94 6.76 1.69 -16.29
C GLU A 94 5.92 0.75 -15.40
N LYS A 95 6.17 0.77 -14.09
CA LYS A 95 5.42 0.01 -13.08
C LYS A 95 4.33 0.83 -12.42
N ILE A 96 4.26 2.14 -12.67
CA ILE A 96 3.25 3.03 -12.10
C ILE A 96 1.98 2.94 -12.94
N MET A 97 0.91 2.46 -12.31
CA MET A 97 -0.40 2.33 -12.98
C MET A 97 -1.20 3.64 -12.98
N GLU A 98 -1.03 4.48 -11.96
CA GLU A 98 -1.80 5.70 -11.78
C GLU A 98 -1.02 6.74 -10.95
N GLU A 99 -1.08 8.01 -11.38
CA GLU A 99 -0.47 9.17 -10.69
C GLU A 99 -1.50 10.30 -10.49
N ASN A 100 -2.79 9.95 -10.33
CA ASN A 100 -3.86 10.93 -10.12
C ASN A 100 -3.95 11.37 -8.67
N PRO A 101 -4.23 12.66 -8.40
CA PRO A 101 -4.48 13.13 -7.05
C PRO A 101 -5.64 12.38 -6.40
N LEU A 102 -5.55 12.21 -5.08
CA LEU A 102 -6.58 11.56 -4.27
C LEU A 102 -7.83 12.44 -4.11
N PHE A 103 -7.65 13.76 -4.20
CA PHE A 103 -8.70 14.77 -4.13
C PHE A 103 -8.49 15.75 -5.30
N PRO A 104 -9.55 16.13 -6.03
CA PRO A 104 -9.46 17.15 -7.08
C PRO A 104 -9.18 18.55 -6.52
#